data_AF-A0A1Y3ATD1-F1
#
_entry.id   AF-A0A1Y3ATD1-F1
#
_cell.length_a   1.000
_cell.length_b   1.000
_cell.length_c   1.000
_cell.angle_alpha   90.00
_cell.angle_beta   90.00
_cell.angle_gamma   90.00
#
_symmetry.space_group_name_H-M   'P 1'
#
loop_
_entity.id
_entity.type
_entity.pdbx_description
1 polymer ?
#
loop_
_entity_poly.entity_id
_entity_poly.type
_entity_poly.pdbx_seq_one_letter_code
_entity_poly.pdbx_strand_id
1 'polypeptide(L)'
;MKEQKFILLENLTSDFEYPCIMDLKMGTRLHDDHATQTKIQSHESKVNETTSRALGLRVTGIQIYDKELDKFICYNKYYGRKLTPETFRSTLKMFISNENFYNQHKLLDKMIERLQKLRTIIVGLDSFRFYTSSLLLIYEGNTCH
;
A
#
# COMPACT_ATOMS: atom_id res chain seq x y z
N MET A 1 -23.21 -4.06 28.92
CA MET A 1 -22.32 -4.41 27.78
C MET A 1 -22.14 -3.16 26.93
N LYS A 2 -20.91 -2.84 26.49
CA LYS A 2 -20.70 -1.73 25.53
C LYS A 2 -21.13 -2.19 24.14
N GLU A 3 -21.96 -1.39 23.49
CA GLU A 3 -22.34 -1.59 22.09
C GLU A 3 -21.12 -1.48 21.17
N GLN A 4 -20.93 -2.45 20.28
CA GLN A 4 -19.84 -2.45 19.29
C GLN A 4 -20.39 -2.02 17.93
N LYS A 5 -19.75 -1.01 17.32
CA LYS A 5 -20.08 -0.52 15.98
C LYS A 5 -19.10 -1.07 14.97
N PHE A 6 -19.61 -1.48 13.80
CA PHE A 6 -18.83 -2.00 12.69
C PHE A 6 -19.16 -1.23 11.41
N ILE A 7 -18.21 -1.19 10.46
CA ILE A 7 -18.45 -0.70 9.11
C ILE A 7 -18.46 -1.93 8.20
N LEU A 8 -19.54 -2.11 7.43
CA LEU A 8 -19.60 -3.13 6.39
C LEU A 8 -18.95 -2.57 5.13
N LEU A 9 -17.90 -3.24 4.66
CA LEU A 9 -17.17 -2.88 3.45
C LEU A 9 -17.13 -4.07 2.50
N GLU A 10 -17.04 -3.77 1.21
CA GLU A 10 -16.79 -4.78 0.17
C GLU A 10 -15.45 -5.51 0.43
N ASN A 11 -15.43 -6.81 0.14
CA ASN A 11 -14.19 -7.58 0.16
C ASN A 11 -13.46 -7.48 -1.19
N LEU A 12 -12.46 -6.59 -1.24
CA LEU A 12 -11.65 -6.34 -2.44
C LEU A 12 -10.83 -7.54 -2.94
N THR A 13 -10.69 -8.61 -2.15
CA THR A 13 -9.93 -9.80 -2.53
C THR A 13 -10.83 -11.00 -2.86
N SER A 14 -12.14 -10.83 -2.88
CA SER A 14 -13.09 -11.95 -3.00
C SER A 14 -13.03 -12.68 -4.35
N ASP A 15 -12.69 -11.98 -5.42
CA ASP A 15 -12.57 -12.53 -6.78
C ASP A 15 -11.18 -13.10 -7.09
N PHE A 16 -10.25 -13.07 -6.12
CA PHE A 16 -8.88 -13.53 -6.29
C PHE A 16 -8.66 -14.89 -5.64
N GLU A 17 -7.97 -15.79 -6.34
CA GLU A 17 -7.57 -17.09 -5.81
C GLU A 17 -6.34 -16.94 -4.92
N TYR A 18 -5.31 -16.23 -5.39
CA TYR A 18 -4.08 -15.95 -4.65
C TYR A 18 -3.77 -14.45 -4.64
N PRO A 19 -4.52 -13.63 -3.88
CA PRO A 19 -4.34 -12.18 -3.88
C PRO A 19 -2.96 -11.78 -3.38
N CYS A 20 -2.17 -11.17 -4.26
CA CYS A 20 -0.95 -10.45 -3.93
C CYS A 20 -1.30 -9.01 -3.58
N ILE A 21 -0.95 -8.59 -2.36
CA ILE A 21 -1.40 -7.33 -1.76
C ILE A 21 -0.21 -6.51 -1.26
N MET A 22 -0.18 -5.21 -1.57
CA MET A 22 0.75 -4.26 -0.96
C MET A 22 -0.03 -3.05 -0.43
N ASP A 23 0.15 -2.78 0.87
CA ASP A 23 -0.38 -1.60 1.55
C ASP A 23 0.70 -0.53 1.66
N LEU A 24 0.42 0.62 1.04
CA LEU A 24 1.28 1.80 1.03
C LEU A 24 0.62 2.94 1.80
N LYS A 25 1.23 3.36 2.91
CA LYS A 25 0.81 4.59 3.60
C LYS A 25 1.26 5.81 2.82
N MET A 26 0.29 6.70 2.57
CA MET A 26 0.47 7.92 1.81
C MET A 26 0.76 9.12 2.72
N GLY A 27 1.54 10.06 2.20
CA GLY A 27 1.73 11.41 2.73
C GLY A 27 3.00 11.60 3.55
N THR A 28 3.48 12.85 3.55
CA THR A 28 4.59 13.36 4.37
C THR A 28 4.12 13.90 5.72
N ARG A 29 2.80 13.96 5.95
CA ARG A 29 2.17 14.30 7.23
C ARG A 29 1.04 13.32 7.50
N LEU A 30 1.07 12.69 8.68
CA LEU A 30 0.12 11.63 9.04
C LEU A 30 -0.91 12.04 10.10
N HIS A 31 -0.69 13.14 10.82
CA HIS A 31 -1.65 13.60 11.83
C HIS A 31 -2.59 14.63 11.23
N ASP A 32 -3.84 14.60 11.66
CA ASP A 32 -4.82 15.66 11.38
C ASP A 32 -4.52 16.92 12.23
N ASP A 33 -5.39 17.92 12.10
CA ASP A 33 -5.25 19.21 12.79
C ASP A 33 -5.77 19.19 14.24
N HIS A 34 -6.45 18.12 14.65
CA HIS A 34 -7.00 17.91 16.00
C HIS A 34 -6.24 16.84 16.78
N ALA A 35 -5.13 16.33 16.24
CA ALA A 35 -4.34 15.27 16.85
C ALA A 35 -3.69 15.75 18.15
N THR A 36 -3.70 14.88 19.17
CA THR A 36 -3.01 15.16 20.43
C THR A 36 -1.50 15.23 20.23
N GLN A 37 -0.79 15.95 21.11
CA GLN A 37 0.66 16.11 21.01
C GLN A 37 1.41 14.78 20.90
N THR A 38 0.99 13.78 21.69
CA THR A 38 1.58 12.42 21.64
C THR A 38 1.36 11.74 20.28
N LYS A 39 0.18 11.91 19.67
CA LYS A 39 -0.10 11.37 18.32
C LYS A 39 0.73 12.08 17.27
N ILE A 40 0.85 13.40 17.35
CA ILE A 40 1.69 14.21 16.46
C ILE A 40 3.13 13.70 16.50
N GLN A 41 3.74 13.65 17.69
CA GLN A 41 5.12 13.16 17.87
C GLN A 41 5.32 11.74 17.31
N SER A 42 4.39 10.82 17.59
CA SER A 42 4.46 9.45 17.06
C SER A 42 4.36 9.40 15.53
N HIS A 43 3.55 10.27 14.93
CA HIS A 43 3.38 10.37 13.48
C HIS A 43 4.59 11.00 12.81
N GLU A 44 5.14 12.07 13.38
CA GLU A 44 6.35 12.71 12.88
C GLU A 44 7.56 11.78 12.94
N SER A 45 7.78 11.08 14.05
CA SER A 45 8.84 10.06 14.15
C SER A 45 8.71 9.02 13.02
N LYS A 46 7.52 8.46 12.80
CA LYS A 46 7.28 7.52 11.68
C LYS A 46 7.56 8.12 10.32
N VAL A 47 7.24 9.40 10.10
CA VAL A 47 7.53 10.05 8.83
C VAL A 47 9.05 10.17 8.66
N ASN A 48 9.75 10.64 9.68
CA ASN A 48 11.17 10.96 9.67
C ASN A 48 12.06 9.73 9.52
N GLU A 49 11.66 8.63 10.14
CA GLU A 49 12.43 7.38 10.19
C GLU A 49 12.15 6.45 9.01
N THR A 50 11.29 6.84 8.06
CA THR A 50 10.90 5.97 6.93
C THR A 50 10.96 6.71 5.61
N THR A 51 10.74 5.96 4.53
CA THR A 51 10.59 6.53 3.18
C THR A 51 9.44 7.53 3.06
N SER A 52 8.53 7.64 4.04
CA SER A 52 7.45 8.63 4.00
C SER A 52 8.00 10.05 3.87
N ARG A 53 9.12 10.38 4.53
CA ARG A 53 9.73 11.71 4.43
C ARG A 53 10.25 12.00 3.03
N ALA A 54 10.97 11.04 2.43
CA ALA A 54 11.65 11.23 1.15
C ALA A 54 10.74 11.01 -0.07
N LEU A 55 9.81 10.05 0.01
CA LEU A 55 8.97 9.60 -1.10
C LEU A 55 7.49 9.98 -0.94
N GLY A 56 7.07 10.44 0.24
CA GLY A 56 5.63 10.56 0.56
C GLY A 56 4.91 9.22 0.67
N LEU A 57 5.67 8.11 0.74
CA LEU A 57 5.18 6.74 0.71
C LEU A 57 5.99 5.85 1.65
N ARG A 58 5.34 4.91 2.33
CA ARG A 58 6.03 3.77 2.97
C ARG A 58 5.19 2.51 2.89
N VAL A 59 5.86 1.37 2.86
CA VAL A 59 5.21 0.06 2.97
C VAL A 59 4.74 -0.17 4.41
N THR A 60 3.49 -0.61 4.59
CA THR A 60 2.96 -1.08 5.88
C THR A 60 2.61 -2.55 5.92
N GLY A 61 2.44 -3.17 4.77
CA GLY A 61 2.23 -4.61 4.65
C GLY A 61 2.41 -5.07 3.21
N ILE A 62 2.91 -6.28 3.04
CA ILE A 62 3.00 -6.98 1.76
C ILE A 62 2.58 -8.43 1.99
N GLN A 63 1.82 -8.98 1.06
CA GLN A 63 1.53 -10.40 0.90
C GLN A 63 1.76 -10.75 -0.57
N ILE A 64 2.60 -11.74 -0.84
CA ILE A 64 2.93 -12.20 -2.20
C ILE A 64 2.77 -13.71 -2.22
N TYR A 65 2.05 -14.24 -3.20
CA TYR A 65 1.92 -15.68 -3.39
C TYR A 65 3.11 -16.24 -4.17
N ASP A 66 3.98 -17.00 -3.52
CA ASP A 66 5.11 -17.66 -4.18
C ASP A 66 4.64 -18.99 -4.79
N LYS A 67 4.69 -19.10 -6.12
CA LYS A 67 4.24 -20.28 -6.88
C LYS A 67 5.17 -21.46 -6.73
N GLU A 68 6.47 -21.23 -6.65
CA GLU A 68 7.46 -22.32 -6.56
C GLU A 68 7.32 -23.02 -5.21
N LEU A 69 6.99 -22.23 -4.20
CA LEU A 69 6.86 -22.69 -2.83
C LEU A 69 5.43 -23.00 -2.39
N ASP A 70 4.43 -22.71 -3.23
CA ASP A 70 2.99 -22.84 -2.96
C ASP A 70 2.58 -22.20 -1.62
N LYS A 71 3.04 -20.96 -1.36
CA LYS A 71 2.77 -20.27 -0.09
C LYS A 71 2.83 -18.76 -0.19
N PHE A 72 2.16 -18.09 0.76
CA PHE A 72 2.27 -16.64 0.91
C PHE A 72 3.54 -16.23 1.67
N ILE A 73 4.28 -15.31 1.08
CA ILE A 73 5.37 -14.57 1.72
C ILE A 73 4.81 -13.22 2.20
N CYS A 74 4.93 -12.97 3.50
CA CYS A 74 4.37 -11.77 4.12
C CYS A 74 5.46 -10.89 4.74
N TYR A 75 5.41 -9.59 4.43
CA TYR A 75 6.26 -8.59 5.06
C TYR A 75 5.40 -7.63 5.88
N ASN A 76 5.78 -7.46 7.15
CA ASN A 76 5.04 -6.61 8.08
C ASN A 76 5.54 -5.15 8.05
N LYS A 77 4.88 -4.30 8.84
CA LYS A 77 5.25 -2.88 8.98
C LYS A 77 6.70 -2.63 9.43
N TYR A 78 7.34 -3.57 10.13
CA TYR A 78 8.72 -3.40 10.59
C TYR A 78 9.72 -3.61 9.47
N TYR A 79 9.42 -4.48 8.51
CA TYR A 79 10.15 -4.56 7.25
C TYR A 79 10.07 -3.22 6.50
N GLY A 80 8.85 -2.72 6.29
CA GLY A 80 8.64 -1.46 5.56
C GLY A 80 9.29 -0.23 6.18
N ARG A 81 9.42 -0.18 7.51
CA ARG A 81 10.12 0.91 8.22
C ARG A 81 11.64 0.93 7.99
N LYS A 82 12.25 -0.21 7.65
CA LYS A 82 13.70 -0.31 7.41
C LYS A 82 14.10 0.06 5.98
N LEU A 83 13.12 0.27 5.10
CA LEU A 83 13.38 0.59 3.70
C LEU A 83 13.97 1.99 3.55
N THR A 84 14.93 2.08 2.64
CA THR A 84 15.44 3.31 2.03
C THR A 84 14.74 3.55 0.69
N PRO A 85 14.87 4.73 0.06
CA PRO A 85 14.31 4.96 -1.27
C PRO A 85 14.73 3.92 -2.32
N GLU A 86 15.97 3.45 -2.28
CA GLU A 86 16.53 2.47 -3.20
C GLU A 86 15.92 1.08 -2.94
N THR A 87 15.93 0.63 -1.68
CA THR A 87 15.38 -0.68 -1.31
C THR A 87 13.86 -0.72 -1.42
N PHE A 88 13.17 0.41 -1.28
CA PHE A 88 11.74 0.56 -1.60
C PHE A 88 11.47 0.29 -3.08
N ARG A 89 12.28 0.84 -4.00
CA ARG A 89 12.15 0.53 -5.44
C ARG A 89 12.38 -0.95 -5.72
N SER A 90 13.39 -1.56 -5.09
CA SER A 90 13.61 -3.01 -5.20
C SER A 90 12.44 -3.83 -4.64
N THR A 91 11.83 -3.38 -3.55
CA THR A 91 10.65 -4.01 -2.95
C THR A 91 9.44 -3.93 -3.88
N LEU A 92 9.22 -2.79 -4.56
CA LEU A 92 8.17 -2.65 -5.57
C LEU A 92 8.39 -3.61 -6.74
N LYS A 93 9.64 -3.75 -7.21
CA LYS A 93 9.98 -4.72 -8.26
C LYS A 93 9.65 -6.14 -7.81
N MET A 94 10.17 -6.55 -6.65
CA MET A 94 9.92 -7.86 -6.05
C MET A 94 8.41 -8.16 -5.95
N PHE A 95 7.60 -7.18 -5.53
CA PHE A 95 6.15 -7.33 -5.44
C PHE A 95 5.48 -7.66 -6.77
N ILE A 96 6.02 -7.18 -7.89
CA ILE A 96 5.47 -7.36 -9.24
C ILE A 96 6.12 -8.55 -9.97
N SER A 97 7.27 -9.02 -9.49
CA SER A 97 8.10 -10.02 -10.19
C SER A 97 7.50 -11.42 -10.31
N ASN A 98 6.38 -11.73 -9.65
CA ASN A 98 5.69 -13.01 -9.75
C ASN A 98 5.02 -13.30 -11.10
N GLU A 99 4.96 -12.29 -11.96
CA GLU A 99 4.40 -12.36 -13.30
C GLU A 99 5.48 -12.69 -14.33
N ASN A 100 5.11 -13.28 -15.48
CA ASN A 100 6.03 -13.30 -16.62
C ASN A 100 6.26 -11.87 -17.15
N PHE A 101 7.35 -11.64 -17.86
CA PHE A 101 7.73 -10.30 -18.30
C PHE A 101 6.62 -9.53 -19.04
N TYR A 102 5.87 -10.20 -19.93
CA TYR A 102 4.76 -9.59 -20.66
C TYR A 102 3.61 -9.15 -19.71
N ASN A 103 3.21 -10.03 -18.79
CA ASN A 103 2.16 -9.75 -17.82
C ASN A 103 2.60 -8.69 -16.80
N GLN A 104 3.89 -8.65 -16.41
CA GLN A 104 4.45 -7.61 -15.54
C GLN A 104 4.22 -6.22 -16.15
N HIS A 105 4.53 -6.04 -17.44
CA HIS A 105 4.33 -4.77 -18.14
C HIS A 105 2.85 -4.40 -18.20
N LYS A 106 1.97 -5.33 -18.58
CA LYS A 106 0.53 -5.09 -18.64
C LYS A 106 -0.06 -4.75 -17.27
N LEU A 107 0.43 -5.39 -16.20
CA LEU A 107 0.03 -5.11 -14.82
C LEU A 107 0.46 -3.69 -14.42
N LEU A 108 1.72 -3.35 -14.68
CA LEU A 108 2.28 -2.02 -14.43
C LEU A 108 1.50 -0.93 -15.17
N ASP A 109 1.21 -1.11 -16.46
CA ASP A 109 0.46 -0.15 -17.27
C ASP A 109 -0.93 0.10 -16.68
N LYS A 110 -1.66 -0.98 -16.30
CA LYS A 110 -2.96 -0.88 -15.64
C LYS A 110 -2.87 -0.19 -14.27
N MET A 111 -1.84 -0.49 -13.48
CA MET A 111 -1.62 0.17 -12.19
C MET A 111 -1.37 1.66 -12.38
N ILE A 112 -0.50 2.04 -13.31
CA ILE A 112 -0.18 3.44 -13.62
C ILE A 112 -1.43 4.19 -14.08
N GLU A 113 -2.22 3.60 -14.99
CA GLU A 113 -3.48 4.18 -15.46
C GLU A 113 -4.46 4.45 -14.29
N ARG A 114 -4.63 3.47 -13.39
CA ARG A 114 -5.48 3.62 -12.20
C ARG A 114 -4.96 4.69 -11.25
N LEU A 115 -3.64 4.77 -11.04
CA LEU A 115 -3.03 5.80 -10.20
C LEU A 115 -3.18 7.20 -10.79
N GLN A 116 -3.08 7.35 -12.10
CA GLN A 116 -3.33 8.61 -12.79
C GLN A 116 -4.79 9.05 -12.65
N LYS A 117 -5.75 8.13 -12.84
CA LYS A 117 -7.18 8.39 -12.60
C LYS A 117 -7.46 8.81 -11.15
N LEU A 118 -6.91 8.07 -10.18
CA LEU A 118 -7.04 8.40 -8.77
C LEU A 118 -6.46 9.78 -8.45
N ARG A 119 -5.28 10.11 -9.00
CA ARG A 119 -4.67 11.43 -8.84
C ARG A 119 -5.58 12.54 -9.36
N THR A 120 -6.16 12.37 -10.56
CA THR A 120 -7.08 13.36 -11.14
C THR A 120 -8.29 13.58 -10.24
N ILE A 121 -8.89 12.51 -9.70
CA ILE A 121 -10.02 12.60 -8.77
C ILE A 121 -9.59 13.35 -7.51
N ILE A 122 -8.49 12.94 -6.85
CA ILE A 122 -8.04 13.55 -5.59
C ILE A 122 -7.71 15.04 -5.76
N VAL A 123 -7.07 15.43 -6.87
CA VAL A 123 -6.73 16.83 -7.15
C VAL A 123 -7.99 17.69 -7.36
N GLY A 124 -9.08 17.10 -7.85
CA GLY A 124 -10.37 17.79 -8.03
C GLY A 124 -11.25 17.86 -6.79
N LEU A 125 -10.81 17.32 -5.64
CA LEU A 125 -11.58 17.40 -4.39
C LEU A 125 -11.21 18.68 -3.62
N ASP A 126 -12.15 19.62 -3.53
CA ASP A 126 -11.91 20.93 -2.88
C ASP A 126 -11.93 20.88 -1.34
N SER A 127 -12.56 19.86 -0.75
CA SER A 127 -12.88 19.82 0.68
C SER A 127 -12.35 18.60 1.44
N PHE A 128 -11.53 17.76 0.80
CA PHE A 128 -11.03 16.53 1.41
C PHE A 128 -9.52 16.56 1.63
N ARG A 129 -9.12 16.19 2.85
CA ARG A 129 -7.72 15.94 3.18
C ARG A 129 -7.60 14.57 3.82
N PHE A 130 -6.89 13.68 3.14
CA PHE A 130 -6.68 12.31 3.60
C PHE A 130 -5.39 12.23 4.42
N TYR A 131 -5.54 11.98 5.72
CA TYR A 131 -4.42 11.67 6.62
C TYR A 131 -4.42 10.17 6.89
N THR A 132 -3.23 9.59 7.13
CA THR A 132 -3.02 8.16 7.45
C THR A 132 -3.68 7.17 6.49
N SER A 133 -4.06 7.63 5.30
CA SER A 133 -4.68 6.81 4.27
C SER A 133 -3.66 5.87 3.64
N SER A 134 -4.21 4.81 3.06
CA SER A 134 -3.47 3.78 2.37
C SER A 134 -3.86 3.73 0.90
N LEU A 135 -2.88 3.52 0.04
CA LEU A 135 -3.08 3.00 -1.30
C LEU A 135 -2.88 1.48 -1.22
N LEU A 136 -3.91 0.73 -1.57
CA LEU A 136 -3.87 -0.73 -1.58
C LEU A 136 -3.70 -1.22 -3.02
N LEU A 137 -2.57 -1.86 -3.30
CA LEU A 137 -2.30 -2.50 -4.58
C LEU A 137 -2.66 -3.99 -4.45
N ILE A 138 -3.49 -4.49 -5.36
CA ILE A 138 -3.94 -5.89 -5.37
C ILE A 138 -3.84 -6.42 -6.79
N TYR A 139 -3.31 -7.62 -6.96
CA TYR A 139 -3.35 -8.38 -8.20
C TYR A 139 -3.45 -9.88 -7.94
N GLU A 140 -3.84 -10.64 -8.96
CA GLU A 140 -3.95 -12.10 -8.90
C GLU A 140 -2.58 -12.76 -8.99
N GLY A 141 -2.23 -13.60 -8.03
CA GLY A 141 -1.00 -14.38 -8.05
C GLY A 141 -1.09 -15.58 -8.99
N ASN A 142 -2.28 -16.10 -9.28
CA ASN A 142 -2.47 -17.15 -10.28
C ASN A 142 -2.31 -16.60 -11.70
N THR A 143 -1.32 -17.07 -12.45
CA THR A 143 -1.11 -16.65 -13.85
C THR A 143 -1.41 -17.74 -14.85
N CYS A 144 -2.25 -18.71 -14.48
CA CYS A 144 -2.68 -19.74 -15.40
C CYS A 144 -3.66 -19.15 -16.43
N HIS A 145 -3.13 -18.59 -17.53
CA HIS A 145 -3.75 -18.54 -18.86
C HIS A 145 -2.68 -18.36 -19.94
#